data_AF-A0A353Z210-F1
#
_entry.id   AF-A0A353Z210-F1
#
_cell.length_a   1.000
_cell.length_b   1.000
_cell.length_c   1.000
_cell.angle_alpha   90.00
_cell.angle_beta   90.00
_cell.angle_gamma   90.00
#
_symmetry.space_group_name_H-M   'P 1'
#
loop_
_entity.id
_entity.type
_entity.pdbx_description
1 polymer ?
#
loop_
_entity_poly.entity_id
_entity_poly.type
_entity_poly.pdbx_seq_one_letter_code
_entity_poly.pdbx_strand_id
1 'polypeptide(L)'
;MPVFLDTEIKFLKGVGPKRAELLATELGIHTFSDLMFHFPFRYIDRSRFYSIAELNAASTYVQIRGVLKSFKTEGSKYKKRLKASFADNTGEIELVWFQGVNWALKNYHAGAEYVIFGKPTLFNRKLSIAHPEVEPIGKYLEGNKSSFLPHYHTTEKLKTSYLNSKALQNLTYGVFSHPDFTVPETLTPRLISEHKLMPLEKALRTLHFPENTKELQHAEYRIKFEELFYIQLNILRLKTGRTASFKGFIFDKVGTFFNNFYKHNLPFELTGAQKRVIKEIRRDTASGNQMNRLLQGDVG
;
A
#
# COMPACT_ATOMS: atom_id res chain seq x y z
N MET A 1 -2.02 28.36 0.01
CA MET A 1 -2.14 26.89 -0.19
C MET A 1 -1.15 26.49 -1.26
N PRO A 2 -0.47 25.34 -1.17
CA PRO A 2 0.56 25.01 -2.15
C PRO A 2 -0.18 24.66 -3.45
N VAL A 3 -0.35 25.67 -4.31
CA VAL A 3 -0.97 25.59 -5.65
C VAL A 3 -0.48 24.37 -6.43
N PHE A 4 0.75 23.95 -6.16
CA PHE A 4 1.38 22.77 -6.70
C PHE A 4 0.65 21.46 -6.42
N LEU A 5 0.25 21.15 -5.16
CA LEU A 5 -0.35 19.86 -4.83
C LEU A 5 -1.77 19.71 -5.38
N ASP A 6 -2.51 20.82 -5.46
CA ASP A 6 -3.87 20.88 -6.01
C ASP A 6 -3.87 20.96 -7.55
N THR A 7 -2.70 20.98 -8.19
CA THR A 7 -2.57 21.04 -9.65
C THR A 7 -3.17 19.78 -10.28
N GLU A 8 -3.99 19.96 -11.32
CA GLU A 8 -4.60 18.86 -12.05
C GLU A 8 -3.56 17.92 -12.66
N ILE A 9 -3.81 16.61 -12.56
CA ILE A 9 -2.86 15.58 -12.98
C ILE A 9 -2.50 15.64 -14.48
N LYS A 10 -3.36 16.25 -15.31
CA LYS A 10 -3.13 16.47 -16.75
C LYS A 10 -1.93 17.37 -17.06
N PHE A 11 -1.48 18.17 -16.09
CA PHE A 11 -0.29 19.02 -16.26
C PHE A 11 1.00 18.28 -15.96
N LEU A 12 0.93 17.06 -15.40
CA LEU A 12 2.09 16.23 -15.20
C LEU A 12 2.63 15.72 -16.54
N LYS A 13 3.93 15.90 -16.78
CA LYS A 13 4.59 15.40 -17.99
C LYS A 13 4.35 13.90 -18.15
N GLY A 14 3.81 13.50 -19.30
CA GLY A 14 3.45 12.11 -19.60
C GLY A 14 1.99 11.75 -19.30
N VAL A 15 1.21 12.67 -18.75
CA VAL A 15 -0.24 12.54 -18.53
C VAL A 15 -1.00 13.49 -19.46
N GLY A 16 -1.38 13.00 -20.64
CA GLY A 16 -2.30 13.75 -21.51
C GLY A 16 -3.75 13.68 -21.03
N PRO A 17 -4.68 14.45 -21.63
CA PRO A 17 -6.09 14.51 -21.21
C PRO A 17 -6.76 13.14 -21.05
N LYS A 18 -6.53 12.23 -22.01
CA LYS A 18 -7.06 10.86 -21.98
C LYS A 18 -6.53 10.03 -20.82
N ARG A 19 -5.25 10.21 -20.44
CA ARG A 19 -4.67 9.52 -19.29
C ARG A 19 -5.17 10.10 -17.98
N ALA A 20 -5.35 11.42 -17.91
CA ALA A 20 -5.92 12.08 -16.74
C ALA A 20 -7.36 11.60 -16.47
N GLU A 21 -8.21 11.54 -17.50
CA GLU A 21 -9.57 11.01 -17.38
C GLU A 21 -9.57 9.55 -16.90
N LEU A 22 -8.66 8.72 -17.42
CA LEU A 22 -8.57 7.32 -17.02
C LEU A 22 -8.08 7.16 -15.56
N LEU A 23 -7.11 7.96 -15.12
CA LEU A 23 -6.63 7.97 -13.73
C LEU A 23 -7.73 8.43 -12.76
N ALA A 24 -8.48 9.46 -13.14
CA ALA A 24 -9.62 9.96 -12.38
C ALA A 24 -10.72 8.90 -12.26
N THR A 25 -11.13 8.28 -13.36
CA THR A 25 -12.24 7.30 -13.38
C THR A 25 -11.90 5.98 -12.72
N GLU A 26 -10.67 5.48 -12.88
CA GLU A 26 -10.29 4.14 -12.39
C GLU A 26 -9.67 4.16 -10.99
N LEU A 27 -9.03 5.25 -10.57
CA LEU A 27 -8.33 5.35 -9.27
C LEU A 27 -8.75 6.57 -8.43
N GLY A 28 -9.60 7.45 -8.94
CA GLY A 28 -9.95 8.70 -8.23
C GLY A 28 -8.81 9.71 -8.18
N ILE A 29 -7.82 9.61 -9.09
CA ILE A 29 -6.65 10.49 -9.09
C ILE A 29 -6.92 11.69 -9.99
N HIS A 30 -7.15 12.86 -9.39
CA HIS A 30 -7.44 14.10 -10.11
C HIS A 30 -6.27 15.10 -10.04
N THR A 31 -5.51 15.09 -8.96
CA THR A 31 -4.47 16.07 -8.64
C THR A 31 -3.11 15.42 -8.36
N PHE A 32 -2.06 16.24 -8.19
CA PHE A 32 -0.75 15.77 -7.77
C PHE A 32 -0.80 15.16 -6.36
N SER A 33 -1.58 15.77 -5.46
CA SER A 33 -1.85 15.23 -4.11
C SER A 33 -2.43 13.81 -4.19
N ASP A 34 -3.48 13.60 -4.99
CA ASP A 34 -4.11 12.27 -5.09
C ASP A 34 -3.12 11.19 -5.56
N LEU A 35 -2.24 11.52 -6.51
CA LEU A 35 -1.22 10.58 -6.98
C LEU A 35 -0.16 10.28 -5.89
N MET A 36 0.18 11.26 -5.06
CA MET A 36 1.14 11.10 -3.95
C MET A 36 0.55 10.35 -2.76
N PHE A 37 -0.76 10.35 -2.59
CA PHE A 37 -1.44 9.55 -1.57
C PHE A 37 -1.91 8.19 -2.10
N HIS A 38 -1.73 7.92 -3.41
CA HIS A 38 -1.93 6.59 -4.00
C HIS A 38 -0.73 5.67 -3.73
N PHE A 39 -0.67 5.15 -2.50
CA PHE A 39 0.47 4.39 -2.02
C PHE A 39 0.63 3.01 -2.69
N PRO A 40 1.86 2.49 -2.80
CA PRO A 40 2.10 1.09 -3.15
C PRO A 40 1.49 0.15 -2.11
N PHE A 41 0.91 -0.95 -2.56
CA PHE A 41 0.35 -1.99 -1.66
C PHE A 41 1.34 -3.10 -1.34
N ARG A 42 2.46 -3.16 -2.07
CA ARG A 42 3.52 -4.14 -1.88
C ARG A 42 4.86 -3.56 -2.32
N TYR A 43 5.92 -3.94 -1.61
CA TYR A 43 7.30 -3.65 -1.98
C TYR A 43 8.00 -4.97 -2.27
N ILE A 44 8.64 -5.09 -3.42
CA ILE A 44 9.49 -6.24 -3.69
C ILE A 44 10.95 -5.85 -3.49
N ASP A 45 11.62 -6.56 -2.60
CA ASP A 45 13.04 -6.40 -2.36
C ASP A 45 13.85 -6.94 -3.56
N ARG A 46 14.66 -6.05 -4.14
CA ARG A 46 15.62 -6.26 -5.24
C ARG A 46 17.05 -5.97 -4.81
N SER A 47 17.31 -5.82 -3.51
CA SER A 47 18.65 -5.49 -2.97
C SER A 47 19.63 -6.67 -3.07
N ARG A 48 19.12 -7.90 -2.92
CA ARG A 48 19.94 -9.11 -2.94
C ARG A 48 19.96 -9.78 -4.31
N PHE A 49 21.17 -10.01 -4.81
CA PHE A 49 21.40 -10.99 -5.87
C PHE A 49 21.55 -12.39 -5.26
N TYR A 50 20.84 -13.34 -5.86
CA TYR A 50 20.96 -14.76 -5.55
C TYR A 50 21.80 -15.42 -6.63
N SER A 51 22.52 -16.47 -6.24
CA SER A 51 23.10 -17.42 -7.20
C SER A 51 22.04 -18.43 -7.61
N ILE A 52 22.15 -18.99 -8.82
CA ILE A 52 21.21 -19.98 -9.34
C ILE A 52 21.17 -21.23 -8.44
N ALA A 53 22.30 -21.61 -7.84
CA ALA A 53 22.37 -22.75 -6.92
C ALA A 53 21.61 -22.54 -5.59
N GLU A 54 21.38 -21.29 -5.16
CA GLU A 54 20.57 -20.98 -3.96
C GLU A 54 19.05 -21.10 -4.22
N LEU A 55 18.63 -21.15 -5.48
CA LEU A 55 17.22 -21.10 -5.85
C LEU A 55 16.51 -22.42 -5.57
N ASN A 56 15.27 -22.32 -5.10
CA ASN A 56 14.40 -23.46 -4.86
C ASN A 56 12.94 -23.11 -5.13
N ALA A 57 12.04 -24.11 -5.10
CA ALA A 57 10.62 -23.92 -5.37
C ALA A 57 9.89 -23.04 -4.33
N ALA A 58 10.44 -22.91 -3.12
CA ALA A 58 9.90 -22.08 -2.05
C ALA A 58 10.39 -20.63 -2.13
N SER A 59 11.34 -20.33 -3.04
CA SER A 59 11.83 -18.98 -3.26
C SER A 59 10.70 -18.07 -3.72
N THR A 60 10.69 -16.83 -3.22
CA THR A 60 9.72 -15.82 -3.62
C THR A 60 10.19 -15.16 -4.93
N TYR A 61 10.19 -13.84 -5.01
CA TYR A 61 10.81 -13.15 -6.14
C TYR A 61 12.31 -13.06 -5.89
N VAL A 62 13.10 -13.42 -6.90
CA VAL A 62 14.56 -13.40 -6.83
C VAL A 62 15.12 -12.53 -7.94
N GLN A 63 16.29 -11.98 -7.69
CA GLN A 63 17.10 -11.28 -8.67
C GLN A 63 18.40 -12.07 -8.88
N ILE A 64 18.69 -12.44 -10.13
CA ILE A 64 19.90 -13.19 -10.50
C ILE A 64 20.63 -12.45 -11.62
N ARG A 65 21.96 -12.61 -11.67
CA ARG A 65 22.84 -12.04 -12.69
C ARG A 65 23.59 -13.16 -13.40
N GLY A 66 23.72 -13.06 -14.71
CA GLY A 66 24.33 -14.11 -15.51
C GLY A 66 24.19 -13.85 -17.00
N VAL A 67 24.54 -14.87 -17.78
CA VAL A 67 24.62 -14.80 -19.24
C VAL A 67 23.49 -15.62 -19.84
N LEU A 68 22.80 -15.03 -20.81
CA LEU A 68 21.81 -15.72 -21.62
C LEU A 68 22.52 -16.58 -22.67
N LYS A 69 22.45 -17.91 -22.58
CA LYS A 69 23.24 -18.82 -23.42
C LYS A 69 22.60 -19.12 -24.76
N SER A 70 21.30 -19.40 -24.78
CA SER A 70 20.62 -19.82 -26.00
C SER A 70 19.11 -19.59 -25.94
N PHE A 71 18.48 -19.60 -27.11
CA PHE A 71 17.02 -19.57 -27.26
C PHE A 71 16.54 -20.81 -27.99
N LYS A 72 15.43 -21.37 -27.53
CA LYS A 72 14.71 -22.44 -28.20
C LYS A 72 13.22 -22.11 -28.22
N THR A 73 12.63 -22.11 -29.40
CA THR A 73 11.17 -22.01 -29.52
C THR A 73 10.58 -23.41 -29.54
N GLU A 74 9.57 -23.66 -28.71
CA GLU A 74 8.83 -24.92 -28.69
C GLU A 74 7.32 -24.67 -28.89
N GLY A 75 6.63 -25.65 -29.50
CA GLY A 75 5.17 -25.63 -29.69
C GLY A 75 4.71 -25.26 -31.10
N SER A 76 3.43 -25.51 -31.40
CA SER A 76 2.81 -25.26 -32.70
C SER A 76 1.74 -24.17 -32.63
N LYS A 77 1.68 -23.34 -33.68
CA LYS A 77 0.68 -22.31 -33.99
C LYS A 77 0.30 -21.38 -32.83
N TYR A 78 -0.62 -21.79 -31.95
CA TYR A 78 -1.18 -20.97 -30.86
C TYR A 78 -0.59 -21.24 -29.47
N LYS A 79 0.23 -22.30 -29.30
CA LYS A 79 0.91 -22.64 -28.03
C LYS A 79 2.44 -22.47 -28.13
N LYS A 80 2.89 -21.49 -28.92
CA LYS A 80 4.32 -21.20 -29.11
C LYS A 80 4.88 -20.59 -27.83
N ARG A 81 5.88 -21.22 -27.24
CA ARG A 81 6.62 -20.69 -26.08
C ARG A 81 8.10 -20.52 -26.43
N LEU A 82 8.70 -19.46 -25.91
CA LEU A 82 10.15 -19.27 -25.97
C LEU A 82 10.75 -19.78 -24.67
N LYS A 83 11.78 -20.60 -24.80
CA LYS A 83 12.66 -20.96 -23.70
C LYS A 83 14.02 -20.35 -23.95
N ALA A 84 14.61 -19.77 -22.93
CA ALA A 84 16.00 -19.35 -22.97
C ALA A 84 16.76 -20.00 -21.82
N SER A 85 17.99 -20.42 -22.11
CA SER A 85 18.89 -20.94 -21.09
C SER A 85 19.69 -19.79 -20.50
N PHE A 86 19.64 -19.62 -19.18
CA PHE A 86 20.33 -18.56 -18.47
C PHE A 86 21.25 -19.18 -17.42
N ALA A 87 22.51 -18.79 -17.42
CA ALA A 87 23.52 -19.39 -16.55
C ALA A 87 24.36 -18.34 -15.83
N ASP A 88 24.71 -18.65 -14.59
CA ASP A 88 25.73 -17.96 -13.81
C ASP A 88 26.89 -18.92 -13.52
N ASN A 89 27.79 -18.56 -12.60
CA ASN A 89 28.94 -19.41 -12.26
C ASN A 89 28.57 -20.65 -11.42
N THR A 90 27.33 -20.75 -10.94
CA THR A 90 26.87 -21.77 -9.99
C THR A 90 25.88 -22.75 -10.61
N GLY A 91 25.19 -22.38 -11.69
CA GLY A 91 24.23 -23.25 -12.35
C GLY A 91 23.54 -22.62 -13.56
N GLU A 92 22.48 -23.29 -14.01
CA GLU A 92 21.68 -22.90 -15.16
C GLU A 92 20.19 -23.00 -14.84
N ILE A 93 19.39 -22.07 -15.35
CA ILE A 93 17.95 -21.98 -15.17
C ILE A 93 17.25 -21.66 -16.51
N GLU A 94 16.05 -22.23 -16.71
CA GLU A 94 15.22 -21.93 -17.89
C GLU A 94 14.38 -20.66 -17.67
N LEU A 95 14.44 -19.72 -18.61
CA LEU A 95 13.51 -18.58 -18.69
C LEU A 95 12.44 -18.89 -19.73
N VAL A 96 11.16 -18.67 -19.41
CA VAL A 96 10.04 -19.09 -20.26
C VAL A 96 9.10 -17.94 -20.56
N TRP A 97 8.80 -17.70 -21.83
CA TRP A 97 7.77 -16.76 -22.28
C TRP A 97 6.67 -17.50 -23.03
N PHE A 98 5.44 -17.43 -22.50
CA PHE A 98 4.25 -17.98 -23.15
C PHE A 98 3.57 -16.96 -24.10
N GLN A 99 3.91 -15.68 -23.94
CA GLN A 99 3.43 -14.54 -24.72
C GLN A 99 4.61 -13.61 -25.04
N GLY A 100 4.49 -12.79 -26.08
CA GLY A 100 5.55 -11.81 -26.44
C GLY A 100 6.82 -12.45 -27.01
N VAL A 101 6.76 -13.68 -27.51
CA VAL A 101 7.91 -14.46 -28.04
C VAL A 101 8.75 -13.66 -29.04
N ASN A 102 8.11 -13.03 -30.04
CA ASN A 102 8.82 -12.27 -31.07
C ASN A 102 9.49 -11.01 -30.49
N TRP A 103 8.89 -10.38 -29.48
CA TRP A 103 9.48 -9.22 -28.81
C TRP A 103 10.71 -9.64 -27.99
N ALA A 104 10.63 -10.74 -27.24
CA ALA A 104 11.77 -11.27 -26.49
C ALA A 104 12.94 -11.63 -27.41
N LEU A 105 12.69 -12.33 -28.53
CA LEU A 105 13.73 -12.66 -29.52
C LEU A 105 14.37 -11.43 -30.17
N LYS A 106 13.62 -10.33 -30.31
CA LYS A 106 14.13 -9.08 -30.89
C LYS A 106 14.98 -8.27 -29.91
N ASN A 107 14.64 -8.29 -28.62
CA ASN A 107 15.26 -7.44 -27.60
C ASN A 107 16.37 -8.13 -26.79
N TYR A 108 16.43 -9.47 -26.81
CA TYR A 108 17.37 -10.24 -26.02
C TYR A 108 18.29 -11.04 -26.93
N HIS A 109 19.57 -11.09 -26.58
CA HIS A 109 20.62 -11.69 -27.40
C HIS A 109 21.41 -12.73 -26.61
N ALA A 110 21.70 -13.85 -27.26
CA ALA A 110 22.56 -14.88 -26.69
C ALA A 110 24.00 -14.36 -26.54
N GLY A 111 24.69 -14.77 -25.48
CA GLY A 111 26.03 -14.33 -25.13
C GLY A 111 26.09 -13.03 -24.31
N ALA A 112 24.99 -12.29 -24.19
CA ALA A 112 24.95 -11.06 -23.41
C ALA A 112 24.59 -11.32 -21.93
N GLU A 113 25.07 -10.42 -21.07
CA GLU A 113 24.83 -10.45 -19.63
C GLU A 113 23.59 -9.64 -19.24
N TYR A 114 22.74 -10.23 -18.41
CA TYR A 114 21.46 -9.65 -17.98
C TYR A 114 21.26 -9.81 -16.47
N VAL A 115 20.45 -8.92 -15.91
CA VAL A 115 19.79 -9.09 -14.62
C VAL A 115 18.38 -9.61 -14.87
N ILE A 116 18.07 -10.74 -14.25
CA ILE A 116 16.77 -11.40 -14.34
C ILE A 116 16.08 -11.25 -13.01
N PHE A 117 14.85 -10.76 -13.04
CA PHE A 117 13.98 -10.69 -11.88
C PHE A 117 12.68 -11.47 -12.14
N GLY A 118 12.33 -12.34 -11.19
CA GLY A 118 11.09 -13.10 -11.29
C GLY A 118 10.96 -14.16 -10.20
N LYS A 119 9.85 -14.90 -10.24
CA LYS A 119 9.58 -15.97 -9.28
C LYS A 119 10.03 -17.31 -9.87
N PRO A 120 10.98 -18.03 -9.25
CA PRO A 120 11.33 -19.38 -9.64
C PRO A 120 10.14 -20.32 -9.40
N THR A 121 9.90 -21.20 -10.36
CA THR A 121 8.87 -22.24 -10.29
C THR A 121 9.47 -23.57 -10.70
N LEU A 122 9.10 -24.63 -10.00
CA LEU A 122 9.55 -25.98 -10.32
C LEU A 122 8.55 -26.63 -11.28
N PHE A 123 8.98 -26.90 -12.51
CA PHE A 123 8.18 -27.62 -13.49
C PHE A 123 8.98 -28.80 -14.03
N ASN A 124 8.42 -30.02 -13.97
CA ASN A 124 9.08 -31.24 -14.42
C ASN A 124 10.51 -31.42 -13.85
N ARG A 125 10.67 -31.17 -12.54
CA ARG A 125 11.95 -31.20 -11.80
C ARG A 125 13.01 -30.19 -12.26
N LYS A 126 12.67 -29.23 -13.12
CA LYS A 126 13.55 -28.14 -13.53
C LYS A 126 13.04 -26.81 -12.98
N LEU A 127 13.93 -26.01 -12.44
CA LEU A 127 13.61 -24.64 -12.07
C LEU A 127 13.48 -23.80 -13.33
N SER A 128 12.44 -22.97 -13.35
CA SER A 128 12.21 -22.02 -14.43
C SER A 128 11.54 -20.76 -13.94
N ILE A 129 11.80 -19.65 -14.62
CA ILE A 129 11.14 -18.38 -14.35
C ILE A 129 10.24 -18.06 -15.55
N ALA A 130 8.92 -17.99 -15.31
CA ALA A 130 7.96 -17.62 -16.33
C ALA A 130 7.81 -16.09 -16.40
N HIS A 131 7.84 -15.54 -17.62
CA HIS A 131 7.74 -14.10 -17.87
C HIS A 131 8.63 -13.24 -16.97
N PRO A 132 9.96 -13.51 -16.92
CA PRO A 132 10.87 -12.70 -16.14
C PRO A 132 10.93 -11.26 -16.65
N GLU A 133 11.19 -10.33 -15.75
CA GLU A 133 11.77 -9.04 -16.11
C GLU A 133 13.25 -9.27 -16.44
N VAL A 134 13.66 -8.81 -17.62
CA VAL A 134 15.03 -8.96 -18.12
C VAL A 134 15.58 -7.59 -18.47
N GLU A 135 16.65 -7.22 -17.77
CA GLU A 135 17.33 -5.94 -17.94
C GLU A 135 18.78 -6.17 -18.34
N PRO A 136 19.27 -5.55 -19.43
CA PRO A 136 20.69 -5.61 -19.78
C PRO A 136 21.56 -5.07 -18.64
N ILE A 137 22.69 -5.73 -18.35
CA ILE A 137 23.54 -5.33 -17.22
C ILE A 137 23.99 -3.87 -17.29
N GLY A 138 24.28 -3.35 -18.49
CA GLY A 138 24.67 -1.94 -18.68
C GLY A 138 23.59 -0.97 -18.20
N LYS A 139 22.31 -1.23 -18.55
CA LYS A 139 21.17 -0.41 -18.10
C LYS A 139 20.95 -0.52 -16.60
N TYR A 140 21.10 -1.73 -16.05
CA TYR A 140 20.98 -1.96 -14.62
C TYR A 140 22.03 -1.17 -13.81
N LEU A 141 23.26 -1.05 -14.34
CA LEU A 141 24.34 -0.31 -13.69
C LEU A 141 24.16 1.22 -13.80
N GLU A 142 23.58 1.71 -14.89
CA GLU A 142 23.27 3.14 -15.10
C GLU A 142 22.03 3.62 -14.34
N GLY A 143 21.11 2.71 -13.98
CA GLY A 143 19.85 3.04 -13.32
C GLY A 143 19.99 3.43 -11.85
N ASN A 144 19.08 4.29 -11.38
CA ASN A 144 18.90 4.53 -9.94
C ASN A 144 18.46 3.23 -9.26
N LYS A 145 19.38 2.64 -8.48
CA LYS A 145 19.22 1.37 -7.77
C LYS A 145 18.22 1.55 -6.62
N SER A 146 16.93 1.47 -6.90
CA SER A 146 15.93 1.33 -5.84
C SER A 146 16.00 -0.10 -5.32
N SER A 147 16.49 -0.29 -4.10
CA SER A 147 16.52 -1.58 -3.40
C SER A 147 15.14 -2.23 -3.33
N PHE A 148 14.09 -1.42 -3.33
CA PHE A 148 12.70 -1.88 -3.30
C PHE A 148 11.96 -1.43 -4.56
N LEU A 149 11.21 -2.34 -5.17
CA LEU A 149 10.28 -2.03 -6.24
C LEU A 149 8.85 -1.90 -5.67
N PRO A 150 8.30 -0.68 -5.59
CA PRO A 150 6.90 -0.47 -5.21
C PRO A 150 5.93 -1.01 -6.26
N HIS A 151 4.86 -1.65 -5.79
CA HIS A 151 3.75 -2.15 -6.60
C HIS A 151 2.47 -1.40 -6.26
N TYR A 152 1.89 -0.75 -7.26
CA TYR A 152 0.68 0.04 -7.15
C TYR A 152 -0.54 -0.75 -7.60
N HIS A 153 -1.69 -0.44 -6.98
CA HIS A 153 -2.97 -0.93 -7.49
C HIS A 153 -3.24 -0.34 -8.87
N THR A 154 -3.60 -1.20 -9.82
CA THR A 154 -3.96 -0.85 -11.20
C THR A 154 -5.10 -1.73 -11.68
N THR A 155 -5.96 -1.20 -12.54
CA THR A 155 -7.04 -1.95 -13.19
C THR A 155 -6.61 -2.48 -14.56
N GLU A 156 -7.38 -3.41 -15.13
CA GLU A 156 -7.09 -3.96 -16.46
C GLU A 156 -7.17 -2.88 -17.57
N LYS A 157 -8.07 -1.89 -17.44
CA LYS A 157 -8.15 -0.77 -18.38
C LYS A 157 -6.90 0.10 -18.34
N LEU A 158 -6.37 0.36 -17.15
CA LEU A 158 -5.10 1.08 -16.97
C LEU A 158 -3.94 0.33 -17.61
N LYS A 159 -3.82 -0.98 -17.35
CA LYS A 159 -2.77 -1.82 -17.95
C LYS A 159 -2.83 -1.83 -19.47
N THR A 160 -4.04 -1.94 -20.04
CA THR A 160 -4.26 -1.90 -21.49
C THR A 160 -3.85 -0.55 -22.10
N SER A 161 -3.95 0.53 -21.32
CA SER A 161 -3.53 1.89 -21.69
C SER A 161 -2.07 2.21 -21.32
N TYR A 162 -1.26 1.19 -21.00
CA TYR A 162 0.15 1.30 -20.59
C TYR A 162 0.36 2.08 -19.27
N LEU A 163 -0.68 2.23 -18.45
CA LEU A 163 -0.61 2.79 -17.09
C LEU A 163 -0.48 1.65 -16.06
N ASN A 164 0.61 0.89 -16.17
CA ASN A 164 0.94 -0.17 -15.21
C ASN A 164 1.62 0.41 -13.94
N SER A 165 1.94 -0.46 -12.99
CA SER A 165 2.61 -0.07 -11.73
C SER A 165 3.90 0.73 -11.97
N LYS A 166 4.68 0.39 -13.01
CA LYS A 166 5.91 1.12 -13.35
C LYS A 166 5.60 2.52 -13.89
N ALA A 167 4.57 2.65 -14.71
CA ALA A 167 4.11 3.93 -15.19
C ALA A 167 3.67 4.84 -14.03
N LEU A 168 2.88 4.32 -13.09
CA LEU A 168 2.51 5.06 -11.87
C LEU A 168 3.73 5.48 -11.06
N GLN A 169 4.68 4.57 -10.81
CA GLN A 169 5.94 4.90 -10.16
C GLN A 169 6.67 6.07 -10.84
N ASN A 170 6.77 6.05 -12.17
CA ASN A 170 7.45 7.10 -12.93
C ASN A 170 6.69 8.45 -12.87
N LEU A 171 5.36 8.42 -12.90
CA LEU A 171 4.54 9.62 -12.72
C LEU A 171 4.75 10.21 -11.33
N THR A 172 4.69 9.39 -10.29
CA THR A 172 4.92 9.84 -8.90
C THR A 172 6.33 10.39 -8.74
N TYR A 173 7.35 9.74 -9.32
CA TYR A 173 8.72 10.27 -9.36
C TYR A 173 8.79 11.65 -10.03
N GLY A 174 8.03 11.84 -11.11
CA GLY A 174 7.92 13.12 -11.81
C GLY A 174 7.36 14.25 -10.92
N VAL A 175 6.38 13.94 -10.07
CA VAL A 175 5.86 14.90 -9.08
C VAL A 175 6.92 15.25 -8.03
N PHE A 176 7.54 14.23 -7.44
CA PHE A 176 8.57 14.39 -6.40
C PHE A 176 9.85 15.10 -6.88
N SER A 177 10.13 15.05 -8.18
CA SER A 177 11.30 15.69 -8.81
C SER A 177 11.00 17.07 -9.36
N HIS A 178 9.75 17.56 -9.22
CA HIS A 178 9.39 18.88 -9.70
C HIS A 178 10.06 19.97 -8.86
N PRO A 179 10.58 21.06 -9.46
CA PRO A 179 11.25 22.12 -8.72
C PRO A 179 10.38 22.77 -7.63
N ASP A 180 9.09 22.95 -7.93
CA ASP A 180 8.11 23.55 -7.02
C ASP A 180 7.53 22.56 -5.99
N PHE A 181 8.06 21.35 -5.93
CA PHE A 181 7.56 20.34 -5.01
C PHE A 181 7.78 20.78 -3.55
N THR A 182 6.69 20.96 -2.83
CA THR A 182 6.69 21.22 -1.39
C THR A 182 5.45 20.61 -0.75
N VAL A 183 5.62 20.03 0.43
CA VAL A 183 4.50 19.51 1.22
C VAL A 183 4.51 20.21 2.58
N PRO A 184 3.47 21.01 2.88
CA PRO A 184 3.37 21.63 4.19
C PRO A 184 3.16 20.57 5.25
N GLU A 185 3.82 20.74 6.39
CA GLU A 185 3.63 19.85 7.53
C GLU A 185 2.21 20.05 8.12
N THR A 186 1.59 18.93 8.47
CA THR A 186 0.20 18.82 8.94
C THR A 186 0.12 18.78 10.47
N LEU A 187 1.17 18.24 11.12
CA LEU A 187 1.26 18.15 12.57
C LEU A 187 2.15 19.24 13.17
N THR A 188 1.89 19.58 14.44
CA THR A 188 2.73 20.55 15.14
C THR A 188 4.13 19.97 15.41
N PRO A 189 5.19 20.81 15.47
CA PRO A 189 6.54 20.35 15.80
C PRO A 189 6.62 19.60 17.14
N ARG A 190 5.74 19.96 18.08
CA ARG A 190 5.60 19.28 19.37
C ARG A 190 5.15 17.82 19.19
N LEU A 191 4.07 17.57 18.44
CA LEU A 191 3.60 16.21 18.19
C LEU A 191 4.64 15.36 17.45
N ILE A 192 5.33 15.98 16.50
CA ILE A 192 6.38 15.31 15.72
C ILE A 192 7.52 14.85 16.63
N SER A 193 7.98 15.74 17.53
CA SER A 193 9.07 15.44 18.46
C SER A 193 8.67 14.44 19.56
N GLU A 194 7.51 14.63 20.20
CA GLU A 194 7.02 13.75 21.28
C GLU A 194 6.82 12.31 20.80
N HIS A 195 6.28 12.13 19.58
CA HIS A 195 5.99 10.81 19.01
C HIS A 195 7.09 10.29 18.05
N LYS A 196 8.21 11.01 17.92
CA LYS A 196 9.35 10.67 17.03
C LYS A 196 8.91 10.38 15.59
N LEU A 197 8.02 11.22 15.09
CA LEU A 197 7.39 11.06 13.78
C LEU A 197 8.33 11.53 12.66
N MET A 198 8.31 10.83 11.53
CA MET A 198 9.00 11.26 10.32
C MET A 198 8.31 12.53 9.74
N PRO A 199 9.05 13.55 9.27
CA PRO A 199 8.42 14.68 8.58
C PRO A 199 7.56 14.22 7.40
N LEU A 200 6.42 14.87 7.16
CA LEU A 200 5.43 14.40 6.19
C LEU A 200 6.03 14.23 4.78
N GLU A 201 6.79 15.23 4.30
CA GLU A 201 7.43 15.15 2.98
C GLU A 201 8.33 13.92 2.85
N LYS A 202 9.17 13.67 3.87
CA LYS A 202 10.07 12.52 3.89
C LYS A 202 9.26 11.22 3.92
N ALA A 203 8.20 11.15 4.72
CA ALA A 203 7.35 9.97 4.81
C ALA A 203 6.70 9.62 3.46
N LEU A 204 6.16 10.62 2.75
CA LEU A 204 5.58 10.43 1.42
C LEU A 204 6.63 9.92 0.42
N ARG A 205 7.81 10.55 0.37
CA ARG A 205 8.91 10.08 -0.50
C ARG A 205 9.31 8.63 -0.18
N THR A 206 9.50 8.31 1.10
CA THR A 206 9.91 6.98 1.56
C THR A 206 8.86 5.91 1.27
N LEU A 207 7.57 6.22 1.36
CA LEU A 207 6.51 5.26 0.99
C LEU A 207 6.54 4.93 -0.50
N HIS A 208 6.88 5.87 -1.39
CA HIS A 208 6.98 5.55 -2.81
C HIS A 208 8.35 4.98 -3.21
N PHE A 209 9.42 5.39 -2.53
CA PHE A 209 10.80 5.04 -2.86
C PHE A 209 11.60 4.70 -1.60
N PRO A 210 11.32 3.55 -0.95
CA PRO A 210 12.02 3.21 0.28
C PRO A 210 13.45 2.74 -0.01
N GLU A 211 14.39 3.23 0.79
CA GLU A 211 15.80 2.79 0.74
C GLU A 211 16.02 1.52 1.56
N ASN A 212 15.32 1.41 2.70
CA ASN A 212 15.42 0.28 3.62
C ASN A 212 14.09 0.05 4.37
N THR A 213 13.93 -1.16 4.91
CA THR A 213 12.73 -1.59 5.61
C THR A 213 12.43 -0.77 6.87
N LYS A 214 13.46 -0.28 7.58
CA LYS A 214 13.28 0.48 8.82
C LYS A 214 12.69 1.86 8.55
N GLU A 215 13.20 2.56 7.54
CA GLU A 215 12.62 3.84 7.13
C GLU A 215 11.20 3.68 6.59
N LEU A 216 10.93 2.62 5.82
CA LEU A 216 9.59 2.30 5.34
C LEU A 216 8.60 2.14 6.52
N GLN A 217 8.99 1.39 7.56
CA GLN A 217 8.16 1.22 8.76
C GLN A 217 7.88 2.54 9.48
N HIS A 218 8.87 3.43 9.57
CA HIS A 218 8.69 4.75 10.18
C HIS A 218 7.76 5.64 9.34
N ALA A 219 7.86 5.59 8.01
CA ALA A 219 6.99 6.33 7.11
C ALA A 219 5.54 5.82 7.17
N GLU A 220 5.35 4.50 7.20
CA GLU A 220 4.02 3.91 7.42
C GLU A 220 3.44 4.31 8.78
N TYR A 221 4.24 4.25 9.85
CA TYR A 221 3.80 4.67 11.18
C TYR A 221 3.36 6.13 11.18
N ARG A 222 4.11 7.02 10.51
CA ARG A 222 3.78 8.44 10.39
C ARG A 222 2.39 8.66 9.79
N ILE A 223 2.09 8.02 8.66
CA ILE A 223 0.81 8.21 7.96
C ILE A 223 -0.34 7.55 8.73
N LYS A 224 -0.14 6.34 9.26
CA LYS A 224 -1.15 5.66 10.09
C LYS A 224 -1.47 6.46 11.36
N PHE A 225 -0.45 7.04 12.00
CA PHE A 225 -0.64 7.92 13.15
C PHE A 225 -1.48 9.14 12.78
N GLU A 226 -1.15 9.81 11.67
CA GLU A 226 -1.85 11.00 11.21
C GLU A 226 -3.33 10.74 10.92
N GLU A 227 -3.61 9.67 10.18
CA GLU A 227 -4.98 9.29 9.82
C GLU A 227 -5.82 9.07 11.08
N LEU A 228 -5.31 8.26 12.01
CA LEU A 228 -5.98 8.01 13.29
C LEU A 228 -6.11 9.28 14.13
N PHE A 229 -5.09 10.14 14.13
CA PHE A 229 -5.11 11.41 14.85
C PHE A 229 -6.23 12.32 14.34
N TYR A 230 -6.38 12.50 13.03
CA TYR A 230 -7.45 13.30 12.45
C TYR A 230 -8.84 12.68 12.66
N ILE A 231 -8.96 11.35 12.60
CA ILE A 231 -10.20 10.66 12.96
C ILE A 231 -10.59 10.98 14.41
N GLN A 232 -9.64 10.86 15.35
CA GLN A 232 -9.89 11.17 16.77
C GLN A 232 -10.23 12.64 16.99
N LEU A 233 -9.51 13.56 16.34
CA LEU A 233 -9.81 14.99 16.41
C LEU A 233 -11.22 15.29 15.91
N ASN A 234 -11.66 14.67 14.82
CA ASN A 234 -13.00 14.85 14.30
C ASN A 234 -14.07 14.30 15.26
N ILE A 235 -13.83 13.13 15.88
CA ILE A 235 -14.71 12.58 16.92
C ILE A 235 -14.81 13.52 18.12
N LEU A 236 -13.69 14.07 18.59
CA LEU A 236 -13.65 15.03 19.69
C LEU A 236 -14.37 16.34 19.34
N ARG A 237 -14.20 16.84 18.11
CA ARG A 237 -14.92 18.01 17.60
C ARG A 237 -16.43 17.76 17.62
N LEU A 238 -16.89 16.61 17.12
CA LEU A 238 -18.31 16.23 17.12
C LEU A 238 -18.85 16.07 18.54
N LYS A 239 -18.11 15.41 19.43
CA LYS A 239 -18.49 15.24 20.85
C LYS A 239 -18.63 16.59 21.55
N THR A 240 -17.66 17.48 21.37
CA THR A 240 -17.65 18.81 22.00
C THR A 240 -18.80 19.66 21.48
N GLY A 241 -19.02 19.69 20.16
CA GLY A 241 -20.14 20.41 19.55
C GLY A 241 -21.51 19.91 20.05
N ARG A 242 -21.70 18.59 20.13
CA ARG A 242 -22.96 18.01 20.65
C ARG A 242 -23.20 18.36 22.12
N THR A 243 -22.17 18.24 22.95
CA THR A 243 -22.28 18.54 24.39
C THR A 243 -22.60 20.01 24.64
N ALA A 244 -22.05 20.92 23.82
CA ALA A 244 -22.35 22.35 23.90
C ALA A 244 -23.76 22.69 23.40
N SER A 245 -24.21 22.07 22.30
CA SER A 245 -25.47 22.43 21.65
C SER A 245 -26.72 21.77 22.23
N PHE A 246 -26.60 20.59 22.84
CA PHE A 246 -27.74 19.81 23.32
C PHE A 246 -27.59 19.47 24.80
N LYS A 247 -28.47 20.06 25.63
CA LYS A 247 -28.61 19.66 27.03
C LYS A 247 -29.44 18.38 27.10
N GLY A 248 -28.93 17.40 27.85
CA GLY A 248 -29.66 16.18 28.16
C GLY A 248 -30.75 16.42 29.20
N PHE A 249 -31.83 15.66 29.13
CA PHE A 249 -32.81 15.63 30.21
C PHE A 249 -32.18 14.98 31.45
N ILE A 250 -32.31 15.64 32.60
CA ILE A 250 -31.74 15.13 33.85
C ILE A 250 -32.72 14.14 34.45
N PHE A 251 -32.32 12.88 34.48
CA PHE A 251 -32.97 11.88 35.31
C PHE A 251 -32.45 12.09 36.73
N ASP A 252 -33.21 12.70 37.63
CA ASP A 252 -32.76 13.07 38.98
C ASP A 252 -32.89 11.89 39.97
N LYS A 253 -33.91 11.05 39.80
CA LYS A 253 -34.24 9.96 40.72
C LYS A 253 -34.34 8.62 40.01
N VAL A 254 -34.00 7.55 40.74
CA VAL A 254 -34.36 6.19 40.36
C VAL A 254 -35.77 5.93 40.83
N GLY A 255 -36.71 5.85 39.89
CA GLY A 255 -38.14 5.71 40.19
C GLY A 255 -38.50 4.36 40.83
N THR A 256 -39.70 4.32 41.40
CA THR A 256 -40.29 3.11 42.00
C THR A 256 -40.43 1.97 40.99
N PHE A 257 -40.69 2.28 39.72
CA PHE A 257 -40.77 1.28 38.65
C PHE A 257 -39.50 0.44 38.49
N PHE A 258 -38.33 1.08 38.43
CA PHE A 258 -37.06 0.36 38.30
C PHE A 258 -36.79 -0.50 39.54
N ASN A 259 -36.95 0.08 40.74
CA ASN A 259 -36.68 -0.63 41.99
C ASN A 259 -37.65 -1.81 42.21
N ASN A 260 -38.92 -1.67 41.82
CA ASN A 260 -39.90 -2.74 41.91
C ASN A 260 -39.57 -3.87 40.92
N PHE A 261 -39.28 -3.52 39.66
CA PHE A 261 -38.89 -4.51 38.66
C PHE A 261 -37.64 -5.30 39.09
N TYR A 262 -36.60 -4.59 39.54
CA TYR A 262 -35.34 -5.19 39.98
C TYR A 262 -35.50 -6.12 41.19
N LYS A 263 -36.38 -5.77 42.16
CA LYS A 263 -36.54 -6.56 43.40
C LYS A 263 -37.53 -7.71 43.28
N HIS A 264 -38.61 -7.55 42.52
CA HIS A 264 -39.72 -8.50 42.56
C HIS A 264 -40.00 -9.22 41.23
N ASN A 265 -39.50 -8.70 40.09
CA ASN A 265 -39.87 -9.22 38.77
C ASN A 265 -38.68 -9.76 37.97
N LEU A 266 -37.43 -9.54 38.42
CA LEU A 266 -36.25 -10.06 37.76
C LEU A 266 -35.93 -11.47 38.31
N PRO A 267 -36.02 -12.55 37.50
CA PRO A 267 -35.95 -13.92 37.99
C PRO A 267 -34.52 -14.43 38.24
N PHE A 268 -33.51 -13.58 38.07
CA PHE A 268 -32.10 -13.90 38.26
C PHE A 268 -31.34 -12.71 38.83
N GLU A 269 -30.20 -12.99 39.46
CA GLU A 269 -29.31 -11.93 39.89
C GLU A 269 -28.51 -11.36 38.72
N LEU A 270 -28.45 -10.03 38.64
CA LEU A 270 -27.57 -9.38 37.69
C LEU A 270 -26.10 -9.68 37.99
N THR A 271 -25.33 -9.96 36.95
CA THR A 271 -23.88 -10.11 37.03
C THR A 271 -23.23 -8.80 37.46
N GLY A 272 -21.99 -8.89 37.97
CA GLY A 272 -21.22 -7.69 38.33
C GLY A 272 -21.04 -6.71 37.16
N ALA A 273 -20.90 -7.23 35.94
CA ALA A 273 -20.80 -6.43 34.73
C ALA A 273 -22.12 -5.68 34.42
N GLN A 274 -23.27 -6.37 34.49
CA GLN A 274 -24.58 -5.75 34.28
C GLN A 274 -24.87 -4.66 35.33
N LYS A 275 -24.58 -4.94 36.62
CA LYS A 275 -24.72 -3.96 37.71
C LYS A 275 -23.84 -2.72 37.49
N ARG A 276 -22.61 -2.90 36.99
CA ARG A 276 -21.69 -1.79 36.67
C ARG A 276 -22.23 -0.92 35.52
N VAL A 277 -22.65 -1.55 34.42
CA VAL A 277 -23.18 -0.84 33.24
C VAL A 277 -24.42 -0.02 33.58
N ILE A 278 -25.37 -0.57 34.36
CA ILE A 278 -26.55 0.17 34.80
C ILE A 278 -26.17 1.42 35.59
N LYS A 279 -25.16 1.32 36.49
CA LYS A 279 -24.64 2.48 37.23
C LYS A 279 -23.99 3.51 36.31
N GLU A 280 -23.27 3.09 35.29
CA GLU A 280 -22.69 4.00 34.30
C GLU A 280 -23.76 4.75 33.50
N ILE A 281 -24.78 4.05 32.98
CA ILE A 281 -25.93 4.65 32.30
C ILE A 281 -26.64 5.65 33.23
N ARG A 282 -26.82 5.28 34.51
CA ARG A 282 -27.45 6.16 35.49
C ARG A 282 -26.65 7.44 35.71
N ARG A 283 -25.32 7.36 35.79
CA ARG A 283 -24.44 8.53 35.94
C ARG A 283 -24.52 9.44 34.72
N ASP A 284 -24.46 8.87 33.53
CA ASP A 284 -24.53 9.64 32.29
C ASP A 284 -25.88 10.38 32.14
N THR A 285 -26.99 9.68 32.40
CA THR A 285 -28.35 10.25 32.34
C THR A 285 -28.66 11.25 33.46
N ALA A 286 -27.91 11.23 34.57
CA ALA A 286 -28.00 12.23 35.63
C ALA A 286 -27.18 13.50 35.35
N SER A 287 -26.25 13.46 34.38
CA SER A 287 -25.25 14.52 34.19
C SER A 287 -25.79 15.81 33.55
N GLY A 288 -26.98 15.76 32.94
CA GLY A 288 -27.52 16.86 32.14
C GLY A 288 -26.87 17.02 30.76
N ASN A 289 -25.93 16.14 30.40
CA ASN A 289 -25.39 16.01 29.06
C ASN A 289 -26.10 14.88 28.32
N GLN A 290 -26.19 14.98 27.00
CA GLN A 290 -26.70 13.87 26.19
C GLN A 290 -25.81 12.63 26.33
N MET A 291 -26.39 11.51 26.78
CA MET A 291 -25.69 10.22 26.81
C MET A 291 -25.63 9.64 25.39
N ASN A 292 -24.42 9.38 24.90
CA ASN A 292 -24.19 8.66 23.64
C ASN A 292 -23.29 7.45 23.90
N ARG A 293 -23.92 6.35 24.33
CA ARG A 293 -23.24 5.13 24.78
C ARG A 293 -23.64 3.97 23.89
N LEU A 294 -22.66 3.19 23.47
CA LEU A 294 -22.89 1.89 22.85
C LEU A 294 -22.82 0.83 23.95
N LEU A 295 -23.95 0.16 24.22
CA LEU A 295 -23.98 -1.00 25.09
C LEU A 295 -23.64 -2.25 24.27
N GLN A 296 -22.53 -2.90 24.59
CA GLN A 296 -22.14 -4.16 23.96
C GLN A 296 -22.08 -5.28 24.99
N GLY A 297 -22.52 -6.45 24.59
CA GLY A 297 -22.41 -7.71 25.29
C GLY A 297 -22.36 -8.85 24.27
N ASP A 298 -21.85 -10.00 24.70
CA ASP A 298 -21.96 -11.24 23.92
C ASP A 298 -23.40 -11.78 24.00
N VAL A 299 -23.79 -12.63 23.04
CA VAL A 299 -25.14 -13.23 23.04
C VAL A 299 -25.26 -14.14 24.25
N GLY A 300 -26.18 -13.82 25.16
CA GLY A 300 -26.46 -14.55 26.40
C GLY A 300 -27.90 -14.41 26.81
#